data_AF-A0A0V0HNL0-F1
#
_entry.id   AF-A0A0V0HNL0-F1
#
_cell.length_a   1.000
_cell.length_b   1.000
_cell.length_c   1.000
_cell.angle_alpha   90.00
_cell.angle_beta   90.00
_cell.angle_gamma   90.00
#
_symmetry.space_group_name_H-M   'P 1'
#
loop_
_entity.id
_entity.type
_entity.pdbx_description
1 polymer ?
#
loop_
_entity_poly.entity_id
_entity_poly.type
_entity_poly.pdbx_seq_one_letter_code
_entity_poly.pdbx_strand_id
1 'polypeptide(L)'
;MGLPNLEVTFETLVDAFVFLDKNKDGYVSRNEMVQAINETISGERSSGRIAMRRFEEMDWDKNGMVNFKEFLFAFTHWVGIEDNEDEEGEE
;
A
#
# COMPACT_ATOMS: atom_id res chain seq x y z
N MET A 1 20.74 7.86 -16.81
CA MET A 1 20.43 8.70 -15.64
C MET A 1 19.52 7.89 -14.75
N GLY A 2 20.00 7.45 -13.58
CA GLY A 2 19.14 6.79 -12.60
C GLY A 2 18.11 7.78 -12.11
N LEU A 3 16.87 7.32 -11.90
CA LEU A 3 15.79 8.11 -11.33
C LEU A 3 16.12 8.34 -9.85
N PRO A 4 16.62 9.52 -9.43
CA PRO A 4 17.03 9.74 -8.03
C PRO A 4 15.85 9.65 -7.05
N ASN A 5 14.62 9.78 -7.56
CA ASN A 5 13.41 9.61 -6.77
C ASN A 5 13.03 8.14 -6.58
N LEU A 6 13.49 7.21 -7.45
CA LEU A 6 13.07 5.81 -7.37
C LEU A 6 13.62 5.12 -6.12
N GLU A 7 14.87 5.41 -5.75
CA GLU A 7 15.50 4.85 -4.56
C GLU A 7 14.78 5.32 -3.28
N VAL A 8 14.49 6.62 -3.17
CA VAL A 8 13.73 7.19 -2.04
C VAL A 8 12.29 6.65 -2.01
N THR A 9 11.62 6.52 -3.15
CA THR A 9 10.28 5.92 -3.23
C THR A 9 10.31 4.46 -2.80
N PHE A 10 11.33 3.70 -3.23
CA PHE A 10 11.49 2.30 -2.83
C PHE A 10 11.73 2.16 -1.32
N GLU A 11 12.62 2.97 -0.74
CA GLU A 11 12.83 2.99 0.71
C GLU A 11 11.52 3.31 1.46
N THR A 12 10.76 4.30 1.00
CA THR A 12 9.47 4.66 1.60
C THR A 12 8.46 3.51 1.55
N LEU A 13 8.42 2.77 0.43
CA LEU A 13 7.54 1.61 0.25
C LEU A 13 7.95 0.45 1.18
N VAL A 14 9.24 0.20 1.29
CA VAL A 14 9.79 -0.83 2.19
C VAL A 14 9.48 -0.48 3.64
N ASP A 15 9.71 0.77 4.06
CA ASP A 15 9.42 1.22 5.42
C ASP A 15 7.93 1.13 5.74
N ALA A 16 7.06 1.50 4.80
CA ALA A 16 5.62 1.35 4.96
C ALA A 16 5.21 -0.13 5.11
N PHE A 17 5.79 -1.02 4.32
CA PHE A 17 5.50 -2.46 4.43
C PHE A 17 6.00 -3.03 5.77
N VAL A 18 7.22 -2.69 6.19
CA VAL A 18 7.78 -3.12 7.48
C VAL A 18 6.98 -2.56 8.67
N PHE A 19 6.40 -1.36 8.52
CA PHE A 19 5.50 -0.81 9.54
C PHE A 19 4.19 -1.60 9.66
N LEU A 20 3.67 -2.10 8.54
CA LEU A 20 2.47 -2.93 8.49
C LEU A 20 2.74 -4.36 8.99
N ASP A 21 3.83 -5.01 8.53
CA ASP A 21 4.24 -6.37 8.91
C ASP A 21 4.89 -6.39 10.31
N LYS A 22 4.04 -6.46 11.34
CA LYS A 22 4.47 -6.39 12.74
C LYS A 22 5.26 -7.63 13.16
N ASN A 23 4.86 -8.81 12.67
CA ASN A 23 5.48 -10.06 13.06
C ASN A 23 6.73 -10.41 12.22
N LYS A 24 6.96 -9.71 11.11
CA LYS A 24 8.09 -9.85 10.17
C LYS A 24 8.10 -11.19 9.44
N ASP A 25 6.93 -11.73 9.12
CA ASP A 25 6.79 -12.98 8.36
C ASP A 25 6.80 -12.77 6.83
N GLY A 26 6.85 -11.50 6.38
CA GLY A 26 6.83 -11.13 4.97
C GLY A 26 5.43 -10.96 4.38
N TYR A 27 4.40 -11.03 5.23
CA TYR A 27 3.00 -10.86 4.87
C TYR A 27 2.33 -9.88 5.84
N VAL A 28 1.32 -9.16 5.34
CA VAL A 28 0.47 -8.32 6.18
C VAL A 28 -0.86 -9.01 6.33
N SER A 29 -1.19 -9.43 7.55
CA SER A 29 -2.51 -9.97 7.86
C SER A 29 -3.56 -8.86 8.06
N ARG A 30 -4.85 -9.21 7.99
CA ARG A 30 -5.94 -8.28 8.32
C ARG A 30 -5.78 -7.64 9.71
N ASN A 31 -5.33 -8.42 10.68
CA ASN A 31 -5.14 -7.96 12.04
C ASN A 31 -4.01 -6.95 12.16
N GLU A 32 -2.92 -7.14 11.43
CA GLU A 32 -1.78 -6.23 11.40
C GLU A 32 -2.13 -4.92 10.71
N MET A 33 -2.87 -4.98 9.59
CA MET A 33 -3.41 -3.79 8.92
C MET A 33 -4.26 -2.93 9.87
N VAL A 34 -5.19 -3.56 10.59
CA VAL A 34 -6.06 -2.86 11.54
C VAL A 34 -5.25 -2.26 12.69
N GLN A 35 -4.27 -2.98 13.22
CA GLN A 35 -3.38 -2.48 14.27
C GLN A 35 -2.60 -1.26 13.80
N ALA A 36 -1.92 -1.37 12.65
CA ALA A 36 -1.13 -0.28 12.08
C ALA A 36 -1.96 0.99 11.83
N ILE A 37 -3.17 0.85 11.28
CA ILE A 37 -4.06 1.99 11.04
C ILE A 37 -4.58 2.62 12.35
N ASN A 38 -4.85 1.80 13.37
CA ASN A 38 -5.24 2.33 14.67
C ASN A 38 -4.09 3.06 15.38
N GLU A 39 -2.84 2.64 15.15
CA GLU A 39 -1.64 3.33 15.66
C GLU A 39 -1.43 4.70 14.98
N THR A 40 -1.71 4.80 13.68
CA THR A 40 -1.53 6.05 12.92
C THR A 40 -2.71 7.02 13.04
N ILE A 41 -3.95 6.51 13.08
CA ILE A 41 -5.19 7.30 13.06
C ILE A 41 -5.92 7.14 14.39
N SER A 42 -5.33 7.69 15.45
CA SER A 42 -5.90 7.62 16.81
C SER A 42 -7.12 8.55 16.91
N GLY A 43 -8.34 8.00 16.85
CA GLY A 43 -9.57 8.73 17.23
C GLY A 43 -10.78 8.61 16.31
N GLU A 44 -10.65 8.04 15.10
CA GLU A 44 -11.75 7.94 14.15
C GLU A 44 -12.44 6.57 14.18
N ARG A 45 -13.73 6.53 14.49
CA ARG A 45 -14.56 5.29 14.44
C ARG A 45 -14.66 4.69 13.02
N SER A 46 -14.23 5.44 12.00
CA SER A 46 -14.15 5.10 10.57
C SER A 46 -12.89 4.33 10.19
N SER A 47 -11.81 4.37 10.99
CA SER A 47 -10.48 3.85 10.62
C SER A 47 -10.49 2.37 10.26
N GLY A 48 -11.25 1.54 10.99
CA GLY A 48 -11.34 0.11 10.73
C GLY A 48 -12.03 -0.25 9.40
N ARG A 49 -13.00 0.54 8.94
CA ARG A 49 -13.67 0.30 7.65
C ARG A 49 -12.78 0.68 6.47
N ILE A 50 -12.02 1.76 6.61
CA ILE A 50 -11.04 2.19 5.61
C ILE A 50 -9.91 1.15 5.53
N ALA A 51 -9.41 0.69 6.68
CA ALA A 51 -8.42 -0.38 6.76
C ALA A 51 -8.86 -1.64 6.02
N MET A 52 -10.07 -2.11 6.29
CA MET A 52 -10.60 -3.31 5.67
C MET A 52 -10.74 -3.14 4.15
N ARG A 53 -11.26 -2.01 3.68
CA ARG A 53 -11.39 -1.74 2.25
C ARG A 53 -10.03 -1.71 1.55
N ARG A 54 -9.03 -1.04 2.15
CA ARG A 54 -7.68 -0.99 1.58
C ARG A 54 -7.03 -2.36 1.55
N PHE A 55 -7.22 -3.14 2.61
CA PHE A 55 -6.79 -4.53 2.64
C PHE A 55 -7.38 -5.34 1.49
N GLU A 56 -8.70 -5.26 1.29
CA GLU A 56 -9.40 -5.98 0.22
C GLU A 56 -8.95 -5.54 -1.19
N GLU A 57 -8.56 -4.28 -1.36
CA GLU A 57 -7.98 -3.77 -2.61
C GLU A 57 -6.55 -4.31 -2.88
N MET A 58 -5.84 -4.75 -1.84
CA MET A 58 -4.49 -5.33 -1.91
C MET A 58 -4.50 -6.86 -2.04
N ASP A 59 -5.41 -7.55 -1.34
CA ASP A 59 -5.53 -9.03 -1.28
C ASP A 59 -6.12 -9.60 -2.59
N TRP A 60 -5.33 -9.55 -3.68
CA TRP A 60 -5.78 -9.88 -5.04
C TRP A 60 -6.10 -11.35 -5.22
N ASP A 61 -5.30 -12.23 -4.61
CA ASP A 61 -5.55 -13.67 -4.65
C ASP A 61 -6.60 -14.12 -3.61
N LYS A 62 -7.02 -13.21 -2.71
CA LYS A 62 -8.02 -13.42 -1.66
C LYS A 62 -7.63 -14.50 -0.67
N ASN A 63 -6.33 -14.73 -0.46
CA ASN A 63 -5.83 -15.68 0.53
C ASN A 63 -5.94 -15.14 1.97
N GLY A 64 -6.24 -13.84 2.14
CA GLY A 64 -6.40 -13.19 3.44
C GLY A 64 -5.13 -12.64 4.05
N MET A 65 -4.06 -12.57 3.27
CA MET A 65 -2.73 -12.05 3.59
C MET A 65 -2.25 -11.23 2.39
N VAL A 66 -1.61 -10.09 2.64
CA VAL A 66 -1.03 -9.26 1.57
C VAL A 66 0.47 -9.48 1.55
N ASN A 67 1.01 -10.01 0.47
CA ASN A 67 2.46 -10.10 0.28
C ASN A 67 3.04 -8.79 -0.27
N PHE A 68 4.37 -8.66 -0.25
CA PHE A 68 5.04 -7.43 -0.71
C PHE A 68 4.72 -7.04 -2.16
N LYS A 69 4.54 -8.02 -3.06
CA LYS A 69 4.20 -7.78 -4.47
C LYS A 69 2.80 -7.17 -4.58
N GLU A 70 1.83 -7.73 -3.88
CA GLU A 70 0.45 -7.24 -3.83
C GLU A 70 0.36 -5.82 -3.26
N PHE A 71 1.07 -5.57 -2.15
CA PHE A 71 1.21 -4.23 -1.59
C PHE A 71 1.78 -3.24 -2.62
N LEU A 72 2.87 -3.61 -3.29
CA LEU A 72 3.53 -2.74 -4.26
C LEU A 72 2.60 -2.36 -5.41
N PHE A 73 1.90 -3.33 -6.02
CA PHE A 73 0.96 -3.06 -7.10
C PHE A 73 -0.17 -2.11 -6.69
N ALA A 74 -0.80 -2.37 -5.54
CA ALA A 74 -1.87 -1.51 -5.04
C ALA A 74 -1.37 -0.10 -4.74
N PHE A 75 -0.18 0.02 -4.14
CA PHE A 75 0.40 1.31 -3.78
C PHE A 75 0.80 2.12 -5.02
N THR A 76 1.39 1.49 -6.03
CA THR A 76 1.72 2.16 -7.31
C THR A 76 0.47 2.70 -8.00
N HIS A 77 -0.65 1.97 -7.92
CA HIS A 77 -1.94 2.39 -8.45
C HIS A 77 -2.56 3.53 -7.61
N TRP A 78 -2.50 3.48 -6.28
CA TRP A 78 -3.04 4.55 -5.42
C TRP A 78 -2.26 5.86 -5.47
N VAL A 79 -0.95 5.79 -5.65
CA VAL A 79 -0.08 6.98 -5.80
C VAL A 79 -0.21 7.59 -7.18
N GLY A 80 -0.89 6.91 -8.13
CA GLY A 80 -1.10 7.44 -9.48
C GLY A 80 0.21 7.50 -10.27
N ILE A 81 1.04 6.45 -10.15
CA ILE A 81 2.23 6.30 -11.02
C ILE A 81 1.80 5.86 -12.44
N GLU A 82 0.51 5.61 -12.66
CA GLU A 82 -0.07 5.35 -13.98
C GLU A 82 -0.10 6.64 -14.83
N ASP A 83 0.85 6.67 -15.76
CA ASP A 83 0.89 7.34 -17.06
C ASP A 83 0.54 8.84 -17.16
N ASN A 84 1.59 9.66 -17.25
CA ASN A 84 1.55 10.86 -18.11
C ASN A 84 1.54 10.42 -19.60
N GLU A 85 0.60 9.59 -20.04
CA GLU A 85 0.38 9.26 -21.46
C GLU A 85 -0.97 9.75 -22.01
N ASP A 86 -1.62 10.70 -21.32
CA ASP A 86 -2.82 11.38 -21.83
C ASP A 86 -2.55 12.84 -22.27
N GLU A 87 -1.51 13.07 -23.07
CA GLU A 87 -1.38 14.30 -23.90
C GLU A 87 -0.89 13.97 -25.33
N GLU A 88 -1.46 12.97 -25.99
CA GLU A 88 -1.45 12.90 -27.46
C GLU A 88 -2.84 12.60 -28.01
N GLY A 89 -3.63 13.67 -28.15
CA GLY A 89 -4.81 13.68 -29.02
C GLY A 89 -5.99 14.43 -28.44
N GLU A 90 -6.14 15.70 -28.80
CA GLU A 90 -7.34 16.19 -29.49
C GLU A 90 -7.12 17.62 -30.01
N GLU A 91 -7.13 17.71 -31.35
CA GLU A 91 -7.22 18.85 -32.30
C GLU A 91 -6.03 19.82 -32.50
#